data_AF-J9DL45-F1
#
_entry.id   AF-J9DL45-F1
#
_cell.length_a   1.000
_cell.length_b   1.000
_cell.length_c   1.000
_cell.angle_alpha   90.00
_cell.angle_beta   90.00
_cell.angle_gamma   90.00
#
_symmetry.space_group_name_H-M   'P 1'
#
loop_
_entity.id
_entity.type
_entity.pdbx_description
1 polymer ?
#
loop_
_entity_poly.entity_id
_entity_poly.type
_entity_poly.pdbx_seq_one_letter_code
_entity_poly.pdbx_strand_id
1 'polypeptide(L)'
;MNQNNSEKSKKQILIIIAASISVIILLTSGFVVWGWMHIKNVEKSANKAYCAFDKIVQSESNFSTNCSKEITTSGFLLIRNMPNTNIHDFWYRKKFLNISTYEEHKNFYNSMLEKQHYNSHEVFGFELAVDNVIRTNLRHGIFMNSVKVSSDIKIESFNHNKGIGHRIFRLFANRLNQFESVYEKICNLLVDMFNNSHSSRKCISIAFFVDDFELQIITITSIAVSCGNLRRELELKSYFYSIRNDKGGAKMFNVLQAAIYHMEKAINQKI
;
A
#
# COMPACT_ATOMS: atom_id res chain seq x y z
N MET A 1 37.73 38.90 -54.57
CA MET A 1 38.44 38.02 -53.61
C MET A 1 37.69 37.77 -52.28
N ASN A 2 36.49 38.32 -52.03
CA ASN A 2 35.79 38.19 -50.72
C ASN A 2 34.75 37.06 -50.59
N GLN A 3 34.28 36.43 -51.67
CA GLN A 3 33.26 35.35 -51.59
C GLN A 3 33.82 34.02 -51.04
N ASN A 4 35.06 33.64 -51.38
CA ASN A 4 35.69 32.39 -50.94
C ASN A 4 35.97 32.33 -49.42
N ASN A 5 36.23 33.48 -48.78
CA ASN A 5 36.44 33.54 -47.33
C ASN A 5 35.11 33.46 -46.54
N SER A 6 34.02 33.98 -47.11
CA SER A 6 32.66 33.90 -46.55
C SER A 6 32.13 32.46 -46.55
N GLU A 7 32.35 31.68 -47.63
CA GLU A 7 31.91 30.28 -47.69
C GLU A 7 32.72 29.35 -46.78
N LYS A 8 34.04 29.54 -46.67
CA LYS A 8 34.89 28.78 -45.73
C LYS A 8 34.49 29.05 -44.27
N SER A 9 34.21 30.31 -43.92
CA SER A 9 33.71 30.71 -42.60
C SER A 9 32.35 30.07 -42.29
N LYS A 10 31.39 30.08 -43.22
CA LYS A 10 30.08 29.42 -43.05
C LYS A 10 30.19 27.90 -42.88
N LYS A 11 31.06 27.24 -43.65
CA LYS A 11 31.33 25.80 -43.50
C LYS A 11 31.96 25.46 -42.15
N GLN A 12 32.88 26.29 -41.65
CA GLN A 12 33.48 26.11 -40.32
C GLN A 12 32.46 26.30 -39.19
N ILE A 13 31.57 27.29 -39.28
CA ILE A 13 30.49 27.52 -38.30
C ILE A 13 29.51 26.34 -38.28
N LEU A 14 29.13 25.80 -39.45
CA LEU A 14 28.26 24.61 -39.54
C LEU A 14 28.89 23.36 -38.91
N ILE A 15 30.21 23.16 -39.10
CA ILE A 15 30.95 22.04 -38.47
C ILE A 15 30.99 22.20 -36.95
N ILE A 16 31.21 23.43 -36.44
CA ILE A 16 31.21 23.71 -35.00
C ILE A 16 29.82 23.43 -34.41
N ILE A 17 28.75 23.89 -35.06
CA ILE A 17 27.37 23.62 -34.61
C ILE A 17 27.07 22.12 -34.61
N ALA A 18 27.44 21.39 -35.67
CA ALA A 18 27.25 19.94 -35.73
C ALA A 18 28.05 19.19 -34.66
N ALA A 19 29.29 19.62 -34.39
CA ALA A 19 30.12 19.05 -33.33
C ALA A 19 29.53 19.34 -31.94
N SER A 20 29.03 20.55 -31.70
CA SER A 20 28.36 20.92 -30.45
C SER A 20 27.08 20.12 -30.24
N ILE A 21 26.25 19.95 -31.28
CA ILE A 21 25.03 19.11 -31.22
C ILE A 21 25.40 17.66 -30.93
N SER A 22 26.44 17.12 -31.58
CA SER A 22 26.91 15.75 -31.34
C SER A 22 27.34 15.54 -29.89
N VAL A 23 28.12 16.47 -29.32
CA VAL A 23 28.53 16.42 -27.90
C VAL A 23 27.32 16.46 -26.96
N ILE A 24 26.32 17.30 -27.25
CA ILE A 24 25.09 17.39 -26.44
C ILE A 24 24.30 16.08 -26.50
N ILE A 25 24.16 15.48 -27.68
CA ILE A 25 23.47 14.18 -27.85
C ILE A 25 24.22 13.07 -27.10
N LEU A 26 25.56 13.08 -27.15
CA LEU A 26 26.39 12.08 -26.48
C LEU A 26 26.30 12.21 -24.95
N LEU A 27 26.31 13.44 -24.43
CA LEU A 27 26.12 13.71 -23.00
C LEU A 27 24.70 13.34 -22.54
N THR A 28 23.66 13.74 -23.27
CA THR A 28 22.26 13.43 -22.91
C THR A 28 21.96 11.94 -23.00
N SER A 29 22.44 11.24 -24.03
CA SER A 29 22.31 9.78 -24.12
C SER A 29 23.07 9.06 -23.00
N GLY A 30 24.27 9.52 -22.64
CA GLY A 30 25.01 9.02 -21.46
C GLY A 30 24.20 9.17 -20.16
N PHE A 31 23.60 10.34 -19.93
CA PHE A 31 22.73 10.58 -18.77
C PHE A 31 21.46 9.73 -18.77
N VAL A 32 20.84 9.50 -19.94
CA VAL A 32 19.64 8.64 -20.08
C VAL A 32 19.98 7.19 -19.76
N VAL A 33 21.07 6.65 -20.31
CA VAL A 33 21.52 5.28 -20.05
C VAL A 33 21.90 5.09 -18.59
N TRP A 34 22.67 6.03 -18.04
CA TRP A 34 23.06 6.03 -16.62
C TRP A 34 21.84 6.10 -15.69
N GLY A 35 20.90 7.00 -16.00
CA GLY A 35 19.65 7.13 -15.25
C GLY A 35 18.80 5.86 -15.31
N TRP A 36 18.66 5.25 -16.49
CA TRP A 36 17.92 4.00 -16.65
C TRP A 36 18.56 2.83 -15.89
N MET A 37 19.89 2.72 -15.91
CA MET A 37 20.62 1.73 -15.11
C MET A 37 20.39 1.93 -13.60
N HIS A 38 20.42 3.17 -13.12
CA HIS A 38 20.12 3.46 -11.72
C HIS A 38 18.69 3.11 -11.34
N ILE A 39 17.70 3.46 -12.16
CA ILE A 39 16.28 3.10 -11.94
C ILE A 39 16.13 1.59 -11.81
N LYS A 40 16.69 0.81 -12.76
CA LYS A 40 16.65 -0.65 -12.72
C LYS A 40 17.30 -1.23 -11.46
N ASN A 41 18.43 -0.67 -11.03
CA ASN A 41 19.12 -1.13 -9.83
C ASN A 41 18.28 -0.87 -8.56
N VAL A 42 17.66 0.31 -8.45
CA VAL A 42 16.80 0.64 -7.31
C VAL A 42 15.53 -0.24 -7.32
N GLU A 43 14.92 -0.47 -8.48
CA GLU A 43 13.78 -1.39 -8.64
C GLU A 43 14.12 -2.82 -8.22
N LYS A 44 15.29 -3.32 -8.63
CA LYS A 44 15.81 -4.61 -8.21
C LYS A 44 16.05 -4.66 -6.70
N SER A 45 16.55 -3.59 -6.09
CA SER A 45 16.75 -3.51 -4.64
C SER A 45 15.44 -3.51 -3.87
N ALA A 46 14.43 -2.74 -4.28
CA ALA A 46 13.11 -2.74 -3.64
C ALA A 46 12.42 -4.10 -3.78
N ASN A 47 12.43 -4.70 -4.99
CA ASN A 47 11.91 -6.05 -5.21
C ASN A 47 12.59 -7.07 -4.28
N LYS A 48 13.93 -7.01 -4.16
CA LYS A 48 14.68 -7.89 -3.26
C LYS A 48 14.30 -7.67 -1.80
N ALA A 49 14.11 -6.42 -1.38
CA ALA A 49 13.73 -6.07 -0.01
C ALA A 49 12.35 -6.61 0.36
N TYR A 50 11.34 -6.38 -0.49
CA TYR A 50 9.99 -6.90 -0.26
C TYR A 50 9.91 -8.43 -0.36
N CYS A 51 10.62 -9.08 -1.31
CA CYS A 51 10.71 -10.55 -1.35
C CYS A 51 11.36 -11.14 -0.10
N ALA A 52 12.37 -10.47 0.44
CA ALA A 52 13.09 -10.93 1.64
C ALA A 52 12.32 -10.61 2.94
N PHE A 53 11.24 -9.84 2.86
CA PHE A 53 10.55 -9.31 4.03
C PHE A 53 9.87 -10.41 4.84
N ASP A 54 9.35 -11.45 4.19
CA ASP A 54 8.78 -12.60 4.89
C ASP A 54 9.79 -13.21 5.87
N LYS A 55 11.04 -13.44 5.42
CA LYS A 55 12.09 -13.96 6.31
C LYS A 55 12.37 -13.04 7.49
N ILE A 56 12.36 -11.72 7.29
CA ILE A 56 12.54 -10.74 8.37
C ILE A 56 11.42 -10.88 9.40
N VAL A 57 10.17 -10.90 8.95
CA VAL A 57 8.98 -11.02 9.81
C VAL A 57 8.95 -12.37 10.54
N GLN A 58 9.24 -13.47 9.85
CA GLN A 58 9.28 -14.80 10.46
C GLN A 58 10.42 -14.93 11.49
N SER A 59 11.54 -14.24 11.29
CA SER A 59 12.68 -14.24 12.24
C SER A 59 12.47 -13.37 13.48
N GLU A 60 11.44 -12.52 13.49
CA GLU A 60 11.14 -11.65 14.62
C GLU A 60 10.70 -12.48 15.83
N SER A 61 11.43 -12.37 16.94
CA SER A 61 11.11 -13.10 18.17
C SER A 61 10.00 -12.43 18.99
N ASN A 62 9.67 -11.17 18.72
CA ASN A 62 8.64 -10.45 19.44
C ASN A 62 7.23 -11.00 19.11
N PHE A 63 6.45 -11.31 20.14
CA PHE A 63 5.06 -11.73 20.05
C PHE A 63 4.11 -10.60 19.60
N SER A 64 4.59 -9.36 19.57
CA SER A 64 3.78 -8.21 19.21
C SER A 64 3.53 -8.05 17.70
N THR A 65 4.12 -8.93 16.86
CA THR A 65 4.01 -8.89 15.39
C THR A 65 3.33 -10.15 14.82
N ASN A 66 2.24 -10.61 15.44
CA ASN A 66 1.62 -11.88 15.08
C ASN A 66 0.81 -11.81 13.78
N CYS A 67 0.17 -10.68 13.46
CA CYS A 67 -0.63 -10.58 12.24
C CYS A 67 0.24 -10.56 10.99
N SER A 68 1.33 -9.79 10.98
CA SER A 68 2.24 -9.77 9.83
C SER A 68 2.86 -11.14 9.54
N LYS A 69 3.11 -11.97 10.55
CA LYS A 69 3.61 -13.36 10.37
C LYS A 69 2.65 -14.26 9.61
N GLU A 70 1.34 -13.99 9.67
CA GLU A 70 0.34 -14.78 8.96
C GLU A 70 0.18 -14.41 7.48
N ILE A 71 0.60 -13.21 7.09
CA ILE A 71 0.46 -12.69 5.72
C ILE A 71 1.62 -13.21 4.87
N THR A 72 1.53 -14.48 4.46
CA THR A 72 2.58 -15.16 3.66
C THR A 72 2.14 -15.52 2.25
N THR A 73 0.86 -15.36 1.93
CA THR A 73 0.25 -15.70 0.64
C THR A 73 -0.84 -14.70 0.29
N SER A 74 -1.46 -14.81 -0.88
CA SER A 74 -2.72 -14.14 -1.20
C SER A 74 -3.85 -14.49 -0.21
N GLY A 75 -4.75 -13.55 0.06
CA GLY A 75 -5.77 -13.68 1.10
C GLY A 75 -6.61 -12.43 1.36
N PHE A 76 -7.39 -12.51 2.45
CA PHE A 76 -8.27 -11.46 2.94
C PHE A 76 -7.82 -11.02 4.34
N LEU A 77 -7.52 -9.74 4.50
CA LEU A 77 -7.24 -9.12 5.80
C LEU A 77 -8.38 -8.17 6.15
N LEU A 78 -9.01 -8.31 7.32
CA LEU A 78 -9.93 -7.33 7.87
C LEU A 78 -9.35 -6.75 9.16
N ILE A 79 -9.32 -5.44 9.27
CA ILE A 79 -8.96 -4.73 10.49
C ILE A 79 -10.17 -3.94 10.97
N ARG A 80 -10.63 -4.24 12.18
CA ARG A 80 -11.83 -3.63 12.77
C ARG A 80 -11.50 -3.02 14.11
N ASN A 81 -12.00 -1.82 14.37
CA ASN A 81 -12.02 -1.25 15.71
C ASN A 81 -13.20 -1.82 16.52
N MET A 82 -12.91 -2.37 17.70
CA MET A 82 -13.92 -2.69 18.70
C MET A 82 -14.43 -1.39 19.34
N PRO A 83 -15.73 -1.10 19.26
CA PRO A 83 -16.29 0.11 19.85
C PRO A 83 -15.94 0.24 21.33
N ASN A 84 -15.54 1.45 21.75
CA ASN A 84 -15.31 1.85 23.15
C ASN A 84 -14.10 1.23 23.86
N THR A 85 -13.29 0.39 23.21
CA THR A 85 -12.16 -0.28 23.88
C THR A 85 -10.78 0.07 23.30
N ASN A 86 -10.74 0.82 22.18
CA ASN A 86 -9.52 1.10 21.39
C ASN A 86 -8.73 -0.18 21.08
N ILE A 87 -9.45 -1.30 20.93
CA ILE A 87 -8.91 -2.59 20.55
C ILE A 87 -9.20 -2.77 19.07
N HIS A 88 -8.17 -3.13 18.31
CA HIS A 88 -8.29 -3.42 16.89
C HIS A 88 -8.06 -4.91 16.65
N ASP A 89 -9.02 -5.56 16.00
CA ASP A 89 -8.92 -6.95 15.62
C ASP A 89 -8.37 -7.05 14.19
N PHE A 90 -7.30 -7.81 14.03
CA PHE A 90 -6.72 -8.17 12.76
C PHE A 90 -7.10 -9.61 12.42
N TRP A 91 -7.82 -9.78 11.30
CA TRP A 91 -8.34 -11.06 10.84
C TRP A 91 -7.72 -11.41 9.50
N TYR A 92 -6.89 -12.45 9.45
CA TYR A 92 -6.25 -12.86 8.21
C TYR A 92 -6.68 -14.26 7.75
N ARG A 93 -7.27 -14.33 6.55
CA ARG A 93 -7.64 -15.58 5.88
C ARG A 93 -6.83 -15.77 4.61
N LYS A 94 -6.06 -16.86 4.55
CA LYS A 94 -5.34 -17.28 3.34
C LYS A 94 -6.34 -17.75 2.27
N LYS A 95 -6.20 -17.28 1.03
CA LYS A 95 -7.12 -17.58 -0.09
C LYS A 95 -7.23 -19.09 -0.36
N PHE A 96 -6.11 -19.80 -0.29
CA PHE A 96 -6.06 -21.24 -0.58
C PHE A 96 -6.83 -22.12 0.42
N LEU A 97 -7.15 -21.60 1.62
CA LEU A 97 -7.90 -22.37 2.63
C LEU A 97 -9.37 -22.56 2.24
N ASN A 98 -9.97 -21.60 1.55
CA ASN A 98 -11.29 -21.72 0.95
C ASN A 98 -11.50 -20.61 -0.08
N ILE A 99 -11.35 -20.95 -1.36
CA ILE A 99 -11.45 -20.01 -2.46
C ILE A 99 -12.90 -19.48 -2.59
N SER A 100 -13.91 -20.34 -2.41
CA SER A 100 -15.33 -19.94 -2.50
C SER A 100 -15.65 -18.83 -1.51
N THR A 101 -15.29 -19.04 -0.23
CA THR A 101 -15.53 -18.03 0.81
C THR A 101 -14.74 -16.75 0.59
N TYR A 102 -13.53 -16.81 0.03
CA TYR A 102 -12.78 -15.61 -0.35
C TYR A 102 -13.52 -14.81 -1.43
N GLU A 103 -13.95 -15.45 -2.51
CA GLU A 103 -14.67 -14.80 -3.61
C GLU A 103 -16.06 -14.31 -3.15
N GLU A 104 -16.76 -15.07 -2.30
CA GLU A 104 -18.02 -14.64 -1.67
C GLU A 104 -17.85 -13.35 -0.88
N HIS A 105 -16.82 -13.26 -0.03
CA HIS A 105 -16.52 -12.02 0.69
C HIS A 105 -16.17 -10.89 -0.26
N LYS A 106 -15.31 -11.13 -1.27
CA LYS A 106 -14.93 -10.09 -2.25
C LYS A 106 -16.16 -9.55 -2.99
N ASN A 107 -17.03 -10.44 -3.44
CA ASN A 107 -18.26 -10.08 -4.14
C ASN A 107 -19.25 -9.33 -3.25
N PHE A 108 -19.38 -9.74 -1.99
CA PHE A 108 -20.21 -9.03 -1.00
C PHE A 108 -19.74 -7.59 -0.79
N TYR A 109 -18.44 -7.37 -0.62
CA TYR A 109 -17.92 -6.01 -0.48
C TYR A 109 -18.05 -5.21 -1.79
N ASN A 110 -17.87 -5.85 -2.94
CA ASN A 110 -18.04 -5.19 -4.24
C ASN A 110 -19.48 -4.74 -4.51
N SER A 111 -20.49 -5.54 -4.16
CA SER A 111 -21.89 -5.11 -4.29
C SER A 111 -22.21 -3.94 -3.36
N MET A 112 -21.54 -3.85 -2.21
CA MET A 112 -21.70 -2.72 -1.30
C MET A 112 -21.07 -1.42 -1.80
N LEU A 113 -20.04 -1.53 -2.65
CA LEU A 113 -19.41 -0.37 -3.27
C LEU A 113 -20.28 0.29 -4.35
N GLU A 114 -21.31 -0.38 -4.86
CA GLU A 114 -22.22 0.20 -5.86
C GLU A 114 -22.95 1.43 -5.31
N LYS A 115 -23.32 1.41 -4.03
CA LYS A 115 -24.05 2.50 -3.39
C LYS A 115 -23.15 3.57 -2.75
N GLN A 116 -21.96 3.17 -2.27
CA GLN A 116 -20.96 4.00 -1.58
C GLN A 116 -21.40 4.63 -0.24
N HIS A 117 -22.66 5.07 -0.13
CA HIS A 117 -23.25 5.71 1.04
C HIS A 117 -24.56 5.04 1.47
N TYR A 118 -24.65 4.69 2.75
CA TYR A 118 -25.83 4.06 3.35
C TYR A 118 -26.39 4.92 4.48
N ASN A 119 -27.71 5.11 4.48
CA ASN A 119 -28.40 5.81 5.55
C ASN A 119 -28.65 4.88 6.74
N SER A 120 -29.04 5.46 7.88
CA SER A 120 -29.12 4.70 9.15
C SER A 120 -30.04 3.48 9.17
N HIS A 121 -31.07 3.40 8.31
CA HIS A 121 -31.92 2.20 8.25
C HIS A 121 -31.23 1.04 7.53
N GLU A 122 -30.34 1.35 6.59
CA GLU A 122 -29.64 0.37 5.76
C GLU A 122 -28.33 -0.10 6.41
N VAL A 123 -27.72 0.77 7.22
CA VAL A 123 -26.49 0.48 7.97
C VAL A 123 -26.64 -0.74 8.88
N PHE A 124 -27.82 -0.95 9.49
CA PHE A 124 -28.04 -2.10 10.37
C PHE A 124 -27.94 -3.44 9.61
N GLY A 125 -28.49 -3.52 8.40
CA GLY A 125 -28.37 -4.71 7.55
C GLY A 125 -26.93 -4.98 7.12
N PHE A 126 -26.17 -3.91 6.85
CA PHE A 126 -24.74 -3.99 6.56
C PHE A 126 -23.93 -4.51 7.75
N GLU A 127 -24.11 -3.94 8.94
CA GLU A 127 -23.37 -4.31 10.15
C GLU A 127 -23.59 -5.80 10.47
N LEU A 128 -24.84 -6.27 10.39
CA LEU A 128 -25.17 -7.69 10.54
C LEU A 128 -24.46 -8.59 9.53
N ALA A 129 -24.37 -8.17 8.27
CA ALA A 129 -23.75 -8.97 7.23
C ALA A 129 -22.22 -9.03 7.38
N VAL A 130 -21.56 -7.93 7.77
CA VAL A 130 -20.13 -7.93 8.12
C VAL A 130 -19.85 -8.78 9.36
N ASP A 131 -20.70 -8.70 10.40
CA ASP A 131 -20.56 -9.58 11.57
C ASP A 131 -20.74 -11.06 11.20
N ASN A 132 -21.62 -11.39 10.26
CA ASN A 132 -21.76 -12.75 9.75
C ASN A 132 -20.52 -13.24 8.99
N VAL A 133 -19.87 -12.38 8.19
CA VAL A 133 -18.56 -12.68 7.58
C VAL A 133 -17.53 -13.03 8.66
N ILE A 134 -17.46 -12.24 9.73
CA ILE A 134 -16.53 -12.47 10.85
C ILE A 134 -16.86 -13.78 11.59
N ARG A 135 -18.12 -14.02 11.93
CA ARG A 135 -18.57 -15.25 12.61
C ARG A 135 -18.29 -16.50 11.79
N THR A 136 -18.50 -16.42 10.48
CA THR A 136 -18.17 -17.50 9.56
C THR A 136 -16.67 -17.75 9.57
N ASN A 137 -15.86 -16.69 9.62
CA ASN A 137 -14.41 -16.84 9.69
C ASN A 137 -13.93 -17.51 11.00
N LEU A 138 -14.49 -17.13 12.15
CA LEU A 138 -14.16 -17.73 13.46
C LEU A 138 -14.35 -19.25 13.51
N ARG A 139 -15.41 -19.76 12.88
CA ARG A 139 -15.71 -21.20 12.84
C ARG A 139 -14.70 -22.02 12.04
N HIS A 140 -13.91 -21.39 11.18
CA HIS A 140 -12.92 -22.04 10.32
C HIS A 140 -11.49 -21.95 10.87
N GLY A 141 -11.30 -21.59 12.15
CA GLY A 141 -9.97 -21.51 12.76
C GLY A 141 -9.09 -20.41 12.17
N ILE A 142 -9.69 -19.30 11.74
CA ILE A 142 -8.96 -18.17 11.17
C ILE A 142 -8.21 -17.41 12.25
N PHE A 143 -7.00 -16.99 11.89
CA PHE A 143 -6.15 -16.20 12.76
C PHE A 143 -6.80 -14.85 13.08
N MET A 144 -6.92 -14.57 14.37
CA MET A 144 -7.35 -13.29 14.93
C MET A 144 -6.28 -12.81 15.91
N ASN A 145 -5.79 -11.59 15.71
CA ASN A 145 -4.93 -10.90 16.68
C ASN A 145 -5.61 -9.61 17.11
N SER A 146 -5.90 -9.47 18.40
CA SER A 146 -6.49 -8.26 18.96
C SER A 146 -5.38 -7.41 19.60
N VAL A 147 -5.26 -6.16 19.15
CA VAL A 147 -4.21 -5.24 19.60
C VAL A 147 -4.86 -4.01 20.22
N LYS A 148 -4.45 -3.66 21.44
CA LYS A 148 -4.89 -2.43 22.10
C LYS A 148 -3.98 -1.26 21.72
N VAL A 149 -4.57 -0.17 21.24
CA VAL A 149 -3.84 1.07 20.93
C VAL A 149 -4.05 2.07 22.07
N SER A 150 -2.94 2.57 22.60
CA SER A 150 -2.94 3.42 23.81
C SER A 150 -2.56 4.87 23.56
N SER A 151 -2.07 5.20 22.36
CA SER A 151 -1.69 6.55 21.95
C SER A 151 -1.76 6.70 20.43
N ASP A 152 -1.77 7.96 19.99
CA ASP A 152 -1.61 8.30 18.57
C ASP A 152 -0.34 7.68 17.99
N ILE A 153 -0.45 7.19 16.77
CA ILE A 153 0.58 6.44 16.09
C ILE A 153 1.25 7.34 15.04
N LYS A 154 2.58 7.26 15.01
CA LYS A 154 3.40 7.79 13.92
C LYS A 154 4.21 6.66 13.31
N ILE A 155 4.15 6.51 11.99
CA ILE A 155 4.98 5.57 11.25
C ILE A 155 6.14 6.35 10.64
N GLU A 156 7.37 5.94 10.92
CA GLU A 156 8.54 6.42 10.17
C GLU A 156 8.54 5.81 8.77
N SER A 157 8.82 6.63 7.74
CA SER A 157 8.84 6.16 6.35
C SER A 157 9.78 4.97 6.14
N PHE A 158 9.38 3.99 5.32
CA PHE A 158 10.20 2.83 5.00
C PHE A 158 11.55 3.23 4.36
N ASN A 159 12.63 3.15 5.14
CA ASN A 159 13.98 3.38 4.65
C ASN A 159 14.55 2.10 4.03
N HIS A 160 14.42 1.96 2.72
CA HIS A 160 15.32 1.10 1.93
C HIS A 160 16.53 1.93 1.48
N ASN A 161 17.62 1.29 1.05
CA ASN A 161 18.86 1.98 0.71
C ASN A 161 18.66 2.91 -0.51
N LYS A 162 18.33 4.18 -0.25
CA LYS A 162 18.03 5.22 -1.25
C LYS A 162 19.36 5.77 -1.76
N GLY A 163 19.84 5.27 -2.91
CA GLY A 163 21.03 5.84 -3.56
C GLY A 163 20.86 7.35 -3.86
N ILE A 164 21.98 8.07 -3.97
CA ILE A 164 22.04 9.55 -4.07
C ILE A 164 21.16 10.14 -5.20
N GLY A 165 20.92 9.38 -6.29
CA GLY A 165 20.05 9.80 -7.40
C GLY A 165 18.54 9.63 -7.18
N HIS A 166 18.11 9.02 -6.08
CA HIS A 166 16.73 8.56 -5.90
C HIS A 166 15.66 9.67 -5.95
N ARG A 167 15.98 10.91 -5.51
CA ARG A 167 15.05 12.06 -5.62
C ARG A 167 14.87 12.56 -7.06
N ILE A 168 15.91 12.51 -7.89
CA ILE A 168 15.86 12.98 -9.28
C ILE A 168 15.21 11.92 -10.18
N PHE A 169 15.53 10.64 -9.93
CA PHE A 169 14.98 9.52 -10.70
C PHE A 169 13.60 9.05 -10.23
N ARG A 170 13.08 9.53 -9.09
CA ARG A 170 11.70 9.34 -8.62
C ARG A 170 10.67 9.78 -9.66
N LEU A 171 11.00 10.80 -10.46
CA LEU A 171 10.15 11.29 -11.56
C LEU A 171 10.08 10.32 -12.76
N PHE A 172 11.03 9.38 -12.88
CA PHE A 172 11.21 8.51 -14.04
C PHE A 172 11.03 7.01 -13.73
N ALA A 173 10.99 6.62 -12.45
CA ALA A 173 10.87 5.24 -11.99
C ALA A 173 9.40 4.83 -11.71
N ASN A 174 8.64 4.53 -12.76
CA ASN A 174 7.21 4.19 -12.62
C ASN A 174 6.92 2.97 -11.72
N ARG A 175 7.78 1.94 -11.64
CA ARG A 175 7.48 0.74 -10.84
C ARG A 175 7.90 0.85 -9.37
N LEU A 176 9.00 1.55 -9.07
CA LEU A 176 9.39 1.80 -7.68
C LEU A 176 8.33 2.62 -6.94
N ASN A 177 7.74 3.57 -7.66
CA ASN A 177 6.62 4.38 -7.20
C ASN A 177 5.40 3.52 -6.87
N GLN A 178 5.20 2.35 -7.50
CA GLN A 178 4.03 1.50 -7.25
C GLN A 178 4.09 0.81 -5.89
N PHE A 179 5.21 0.18 -5.53
CA PHE A 179 5.32 -0.48 -4.21
C PHE A 179 5.37 0.53 -3.06
N GLU A 180 6.14 1.62 -3.21
CA GLU A 180 6.23 2.67 -2.18
C GLU A 180 4.86 3.38 -2.02
N SER A 181 4.15 3.70 -3.12
CA SER A 181 2.81 4.32 -3.01
C SER A 181 1.76 3.38 -2.39
N VAL A 182 1.78 2.08 -2.70
CA VAL A 182 0.90 1.10 -2.07
C VAL A 182 1.19 1.03 -0.57
N TYR A 183 2.47 0.89 -0.20
CA TYR A 183 2.90 0.88 1.20
C TYR A 183 2.46 2.14 1.94
N GLU A 184 2.78 3.33 1.40
CA GLU A 184 2.41 4.62 1.98
C GLU A 184 0.89 4.76 2.12
N LYS A 185 0.11 4.32 1.11
CA LYS A 185 -1.36 4.34 1.19
C LYS A 185 -1.87 3.46 2.33
N ILE A 186 -1.38 2.22 2.43
CA ILE A 186 -1.78 1.30 3.51
C ILE A 186 -1.45 1.93 4.86
N CYS A 187 -0.21 2.39 5.06
CA CYS A 187 0.24 3.04 6.29
C CYS A 187 -0.62 4.25 6.66
N ASN A 188 -0.90 5.14 5.71
CA ASN A 188 -1.73 6.33 5.96
C ASN A 188 -3.16 5.97 6.36
N LEU A 189 -3.77 4.97 5.71
CA LEU A 189 -5.11 4.49 6.08
C LEU A 189 -5.13 3.87 7.48
N LEU A 190 -4.09 3.11 7.84
CA LEU A 190 -3.96 2.50 9.16
C LEU A 190 -3.78 3.57 10.24
N VAL A 191 -2.88 4.54 10.04
CA VAL A 191 -2.68 5.66 10.96
C VAL A 191 -3.99 6.45 11.16
N ASP A 192 -4.70 6.76 10.07
CA ASP A 192 -5.99 7.45 10.15
C ASP A 192 -7.02 6.63 10.95
N MET A 193 -7.09 5.32 10.73
CA MET A 193 -7.95 4.42 11.51
C MET A 193 -7.60 4.42 13.01
N PHE A 194 -6.32 4.35 13.37
CA PHE A 194 -5.89 4.30 14.77
C PHE A 194 -6.08 5.65 15.48
N ASN A 195 -5.69 6.76 14.86
CA ASN A 195 -5.78 8.07 15.50
C ASN A 195 -7.23 8.56 15.62
N ASN A 196 -8.11 8.19 14.69
CA ASN A 196 -9.54 8.48 14.81
C ASN A 196 -10.23 7.73 15.96
N SER A 197 -9.65 6.63 16.46
CA SER A 197 -10.20 5.87 17.59
C SER A 197 -10.17 6.65 18.91
N HIS A 198 -9.23 7.60 19.05
CA HIS A 198 -9.04 8.37 20.28
C HIS A 198 -9.89 9.64 20.38
N SER A 199 -10.37 10.17 19.25
CA SER A 199 -10.87 11.56 19.17
C SER A 199 -12.22 11.71 18.45
N SER A 200 -12.67 10.73 17.69
CA SER A 200 -13.78 10.92 16.75
C SER A 200 -15.01 10.04 17.07
N ARG A 201 -16.20 10.49 16.64
CA ARG A 201 -17.39 9.61 16.54
C ARG A 201 -17.36 8.72 15.30
N LYS A 202 -16.21 8.59 14.65
CA LYS A 202 -16.03 7.81 13.43
C LYS A 202 -15.35 6.50 13.77
N CYS A 203 -15.97 5.39 13.38
CA CYS A 203 -15.34 4.08 13.44
C CYS A 203 -14.87 3.72 12.03
N ILE A 204 -13.57 3.51 11.86
CA ILE A 204 -12.98 3.10 10.58
C ILE A 204 -12.62 1.63 10.68
N SER A 205 -13.05 0.85 9.69
CA SER A 205 -12.60 -0.53 9.46
C SER A 205 -12.02 -0.62 8.06
N ILE A 206 -11.03 -1.49 7.87
CA ILE A 206 -10.33 -1.61 6.59
C ILE A 206 -10.28 -3.09 6.19
N ALA A 207 -10.78 -3.39 4.99
CA ALA A 207 -10.66 -4.69 4.36
C ALA A 207 -9.63 -4.63 3.23
N PHE A 208 -8.74 -5.62 3.17
CA PHE A 208 -7.78 -5.82 2.10
C PHE A 208 -8.04 -7.16 1.43
N PHE A 209 -8.27 -7.13 0.12
CA PHE A 209 -8.26 -8.31 -0.74
C PHE A 209 -6.95 -8.30 -1.52
N VAL A 210 -6.05 -9.21 -1.17
CA VAL A 210 -4.72 -9.26 -1.73
C VAL A 210 -4.53 -10.53 -2.55
N ASP A 211 -4.32 -10.35 -3.84
CA ASP A 211 -3.90 -11.37 -4.78
C ASP A 211 -2.41 -11.18 -5.11
N ASP A 212 -1.78 -12.07 -5.90
CA ASP A 212 -0.32 -12.04 -6.10
C ASP A 212 0.18 -10.71 -6.71
N PHE A 213 -0.65 -10.09 -7.56
CA PHE A 213 -0.31 -8.87 -8.30
C PHE A 213 -1.30 -7.71 -8.08
N GLU A 214 -2.35 -7.93 -7.31
CA GLU A 214 -3.43 -6.97 -7.15
C GLU A 214 -3.76 -6.78 -5.67
N LEU A 215 -4.10 -5.54 -5.31
CA LEU A 215 -4.62 -5.18 -4.01
C LEU A 215 -5.86 -4.33 -4.19
N GLN A 216 -6.95 -4.79 -3.59
CA GLN A 216 -8.11 -3.94 -3.35
C GLN A 216 -8.17 -3.61 -1.87
N ILE A 217 -8.20 -2.32 -1.56
CA ILE A 217 -8.40 -1.80 -0.20
C ILE A 217 -9.80 -1.21 -0.14
N ILE A 218 -10.58 -1.59 0.87
CA ILE A 218 -11.91 -1.03 1.12
C ILE A 218 -11.94 -0.46 2.53
N THR A 219 -12.17 0.85 2.63
CA THR A 219 -12.34 1.52 3.92
C THR A 219 -13.82 1.69 4.19
N ILE A 220 -14.26 1.21 5.34
CA ILE A 220 -15.63 1.34 5.84
C ILE A 220 -15.59 2.36 6.99
N THR A 221 -16.23 3.52 6.80
CA THR A 221 -16.31 4.56 7.81
C THR A 221 -17.74 4.67 8.31
N SER A 222 -17.94 4.38 9.59
CA SER A 222 -19.21 4.56 10.28
C SER A 222 -19.17 5.89 11.06
N ILE A 223 -20.09 6.81 10.78
CA ILE A 223 -20.13 8.15 11.34
C ILE A 223 -21.42 8.30 12.17
N ALA A 224 -21.30 8.67 13.44
CA ALA A 224 -22.49 9.03 14.23
C ALA A 224 -23.09 10.35 13.73
N VAL A 225 -24.36 10.33 13.33
CA VAL A 225 -25.04 11.46 12.67
C VAL A 225 -25.34 12.62 13.64
N SER A 226 -25.45 12.36 14.96
CA SER A 226 -25.63 13.39 15.99
C SER A 226 -25.21 12.90 17.38
N CYS A 227 -24.92 13.83 18.30
CA CYS A 227 -24.54 13.48 19.68
C CYS A 227 -25.78 12.98 20.41
N GLY A 228 -25.83 11.68 20.75
CA GLY A 228 -26.93 11.11 21.54
C GLY A 228 -27.93 10.23 20.77
N ASN A 229 -27.74 9.99 19.46
CA ASN A 229 -28.58 9.04 18.71
C ASN A 229 -27.77 7.83 18.22
N LEU A 230 -28.41 6.65 18.25
CA LEU A 230 -27.92 5.38 17.69
C LEU A 230 -27.85 5.36 16.14
N ARG A 231 -28.22 6.47 15.49
CA ARG A 231 -28.22 6.60 14.03
C ARG A 231 -26.79 6.84 13.50
N ARG A 232 -26.31 5.88 12.71
CA ARG A 232 -25.01 5.92 12.03
C ARG A 232 -25.21 6.04 10.53
N GLU A 233 -24.33 6.77 9.87
CA GLU A 233 -24.16 6.73 8.42
C GLU A 233 -22.93 5.91 8.11
N LEU A 234 -22.91 5.30 6.92
CA LEU A 234 -21.78 4.49 6.49
C LEU A 234 -21.30 4.95 5.12
N GLU A 235 -20.00 5.20 5.02
CA GLU A 235 -19.29 5.57 3.81
C GLU A 235 -18.26 4.49 3.48
N LEU A 236 -18.32 3.97 2.25
CA LEU A 236 -17.30 3.06 1.72
C LEU A 236 -16.45 3.77 0.68
N LYS A 237 -15.13 3.55 0.74
CA LYS A 237 -14.21 3.91 -0.35
C LYS A 237 -13.41 2.68 -0.75
N SER A 238 -13.14 2.56 -2.04
CA SER A 238 -12.29 1.50 -2.56
C SER A 238 -11.07 2.08 -3.29
N TYR A 239 -9.94 1.42 -3.12
CA TYR A 239 -8.69 1.72 -3.81
C TYR A 239 -8.17 0.45 -4.45
N PHE A 240 -7.80 0.53 -5.73
CA PHE A 240 -7.29 -0.59 -6.48
C PHE A 240 -5.86 -0.31 -6.92
N TYR A 241 -4.99 -1.28 -6.67
CA TYR A 241 -3.59 -1.25 -7.09
C TYR A 241 -3.26 -2.53 -7.82
N SER A 242 -2.48 -2.40 -8.90
CA SER A 242 -1.92 -3.52 -9.64
C SER A 242 -0.44 -3.29 -9.83
N ILE A 243 0.36 -4.32 -9.58
CA ILE A 243 1.79 -4.34 -9.86
C ILE A 243 2.05 -5.27 -11.02
N ARG A 244 2.93 -4.86 -11.94
CA ARG A 244 3.49 -5.77 -12.95
C ARG A 244 4.90 -6.15 -12.52
N ASN A 245 5.10 -7.41 -12.16
CA ASN A 245 6.41 -7.92 -11.77
C ASN A 245 6.86 -9.10 -12.62
N ASP A 246 8.17 -9.24 -12.76
CA ASP A 246 8.78 -10.35 -13.49
C ASP A 246 8.72 -11.64 -12.63
N LYS A 247 8.88 -12.81 -13.25
CA LYS A 247 8.84 -14.11 -12.54
C LYS A 247 9.86 -14.11 -11.38
N GLY A 248 9.38 -14.23 -10.14
CA GLY A 248 10.19 -14.26 -8.92
C GLY A 248 10.35 -12.91 -8.21
N GLY A 249 9.68 -11.85 -8.67
CA GLY A 249 9.62 -10.56 -7.98
C GLY A 249 8.65 -10.53 -6.79
N ALA A 250 8.67 -9.43 -6.05
CA ALA A 250 7.80 -9.20 -4.90
C ALA A 250 6.32 -9.24 -5.31
N LYS A 251 5.51 -9.88 -4.47
CA LYS A 251 4.06 -9.98 -4.62
C LYS A 251 3.37 -8.95 -3.73
N MET A 252 2.10 -8.69 -4.02
CA MET A 252 1.35 -7.66 -3.32
C MET A 252 1.14 -7.98 -1.82
N PHE A 253 1.02 -9.27 -1.47
CA PHE A 253 0.97 -9.68 -0.06
C PHE A 253 2.28 -9.38 0.69
N ASN A 254 3.44 -9.31 0.03
CA ASN A 254 4.69 -8.91 0.68
C ASN A 254 4.66 -7.44 1.09
N VAL A 255 4.05 -6.59 0.28
CA VAL A 255 3.90 -5.15 0.61
C VAL A 255 2.90 -4.98 1.74
N LEU A 256 1.79 -5.72 1.72
CA LEU A 256 0.83 -5.74 2.82
C LEU A 256 1.50 -6.23 4.12
N GLN A 257 2.24 -7.34 4.07
CA GLN A 257 2.99 -7.89 5.20
C GLN A 257 3.94 -6.84 5.80
N ALA A 258 4.67 -6.10 4.95
CA ALA A 258 5.56 -5.05 5.39
C ALA A 258 4.85 -3.88 6.06
N ALA A 259 3.74 -3.42 5.48
CA ALA A 259 2.94 -2.35 6.06
C ALA A 259 2.38 -2.75 7.43
N ILE A 260 1.80 -3.95 7.54
CA ILE A 260 1.27 -4.48 8.81
C ILE A 260 2.38 -4.69 9.85
N TYR A 261 3.54 -5.21 9.47
CA TYR A 261 4.66 -5.39 10.39
C TYR A 261 5.14 -4.06 11.00
N HIS A 262 5.37 -3.05 10.15
CA HIS A 262 5.79 -1.74 10.63
C HIS A 262 4.73 -1.07 11.49
N MET A 263 3.46 -1.30 11.16
CA MET A 263 2.34 -0.85 11.96
C MET A 263 2.34 -1.53 13.34
N GLU A 264 2.41 -2.86 13.39
CA GLU A 264 2.51 -3.62 14.63
C GLU A 264 3.70 -3.17 15.49
N LYS A 265 4.85 -2.86 14.88
CA LYS A 265 5.99 -2.28 15.60
C LYS A 265 5.67 -0.90 16.18
N ALA A 266 5.09 0.00 15.40
CA ALA A 266 4.77 1.36 15.83
C ALA A 266 3.71 1.39 16.96
N ILE A 267 2.72 0.49 16.94
CA ILE A 267 1.73 0.36 18.03
C ILE A 267 2.39 -0.02 19.36
N ASN A 268 3.40 -0.90 19.29
CA ASN A 268 4.03 -1.50 20.47
C ASN A 268 5.30 -0.77 20.93
N GLN A 269 5.68 0.31 20.26
CA GLN A 269 6.73 1.20 20.76
C GLN A 269 6.19 1.96 21.96
N LYS A 270 6.76 1.72 23.15
CA LYS A 270 6.50 2.55 24.32
C LYS A 270 7.00 3.96 24.00
N ILE A 271 6.10 4.94 24.07
CA ILE A 271 6.45 6.37 24.14
C ILE A 271 7.04 6.65 25.52
#